data_AF-A0A521ZMU4-F1
#
_entry.id   AF-A0A521ZMU4-F1
#
_cell.length_a   1.000
_cell.length_b   1.000
_cell.length_c   1.000
_cell.angle_alpha   90.00
_cell.angle_beta   90.00
_cell.angle_gamma   90.00
#
_symmetry.space_group_name_H-M   'P 1'
#
loop_
_entity.id
_entity.type
_entity.pdbx_description
1 polymer ?
#
loop_
_entity_poly.entity_id
_entity_poly.type
_entity_poly.pdbx_seq_one_letter_code
_entity_poly.pdbx_strand_id
1 'polypeptide(L)'
;MTPQAVLTQPFTLPSGQVIKNRLFKSAMSEALSDRSGQANAELARLYGAWADGGIGLCITGNVMIDKRALGEPGNVIIEDESQLPALKAWAQAATRNRTQCWVQLNHPGKQSPKGLNKETVSPSAVPFRPDMKLMFATPRELTDAEIRGLIQRFATAAAVVKKAGFTGVQIHGAHGYLVSQFLSPHHNRRT
;
A
#
# COMPACT_ATOMS: atom_id res chain seq x y z
N MET A 1 18.75 -13.79 27.66
CA MET A 1 17.34 -13.61 27.26
C MET A 1 17.06 -14.60 26.13
N THR A 2 15.98 -15.39 26.20
CA THR A 2 15.67 -16.34 25.10
C THR A 2 15.21 -15.59 23.85
N PRO A 3 15.34 -16.16 22.64
CA PRO A 3 14.80 -15.54 21.42
C PRO A 3 13.31 -15.19 21.55
N GLN A 4 12.52 -16.05 22.19
CA GLN A 4 11.11 -15.80 22.47
C GLN A 4 10.88 -14.58 23.38
N ALA A 5 11.69 -14.42 24.42
CA ALA A 5 11.60 -13.27 25.31
C ALA A 5 12.00 -11.95 24.62
N VAL A 6 12.86 -11.98 23.60
CA VAL A 6 13.18 -10.80 22.78
C VAL A 6 11.99 -10.36 21.94
N LEU A 7 11.24 -11.31 21.36
CA LEU A 7 10.10 -11.01 20.49
C LEU A 7 8.95 -10.33 21.23
N THR A 8 8.78 -10.60 22.52
CA THR A 8 7.72 -9.99 23.34
C THR A 8 8.08 -8.61 23.88
N GLN A 9 9.34 -8.17 23.76
CA GLN A 9 9.75 -6.84 24.21
C GLN A 9 9.20 -5.74 23.30
N PRO A 10 8.83 -4.57 23.86
CA PRO A 10 8.47 -3.42 23.06
C PRO A 10 9.65 -2.94 22.20
N PHE A 11 9.31 -2.22 21.14
CA PHE A 11 10.28 -1.59 20.25
C PHE A 11 9.91 -0.12 20.04
N THR A 12 10.80 0.79 20.44
CA THR A 12 10.62 2.24 20.28
C THR A 12 11.24 2.70 18.97
N LEU A 13 10.43 3.33 18.12
CA LEU A 13 10.88 3.93 16.87
C LEU A 13 11.61 5.25 17.14
N PRO A 14 12.45 5.74 16.20
CA PRO A 14 13.11 7.04 16.32
C PRO A 14 12.14 8.22 16.52
N SER A 15 10.88 8.08 16.08
CA SER A 15 9.81 9.06 16.30
C SER A 15 9.25 9.08 17.73
N GLY A 16 9.69 8.17 18.61
CA GLY A 16 9.15 7.97 19.94
C GLY A 16 7.94 7.03 20.00
N GLN A 17 7.37 6.64 18.86
CA GLN A 17 6.26 5.69 18.83
C GLN A 17 6.70 4.30 19.31
N VAL A 18 5.93 3.71 20.22
CA VAL A 18 6.22 2.37 20.77
C VAL A 18 5.34 1.32 20.09
N ILE A 19 5.98 0.26 19.58
CA ILE A 19 5.34 -0.97 19.13
C ILE A 19 5.38 -1.96 20.31
N LYS A 20 4.23 -2.54 20.68
CA LYS A 20 4.08 -3.32 21.93
C LYS A 20 4.89 -4.63 21.97
N ASN A 21 5.30 -5.15 20.81
CA ASN A 21 6.18 -6.31 20.66
C ASN A 21 6.83 -6.32 19.26
N ARG A 22 7.75 -7.26 19.01
CA ARG A 22 8.50 -7.38 17.74
C ARG A 22 7.86 -8.36 16.75
N LEU A 23 6.58 -8.68 16.92
CA LEU A 23 5.82 -9.46 15.95
C LEU A 23 5.25 -8.53 14.89
N PHE A 24 5.50 -8.89 13.63
CA PHE A 24 5.22 -8.07 12.47
C PHE A 24 4.50 -8.88 11.39
N LYS A 25 3.31 -8.44 10.98
CA LYS A 25 2.63 -8.99 9.79
C LYS A 25 3.03 -8.13 8.61
N SER A 26 3.79 -8.73 7.71
CA SER A 26 4.19 -8.11 6.45
C SER A 26 2.97 -7.76 5.60
N ALA A 27 3.17 -6.82 4.67
CA ALA A 27 2.17 -6.52 3.65
C ALA A 27 1.81 -7.79 2.88
N MET A 28 0.52 -7.99 2.66
CA MET A 28 -0.05 -9.13 1.94
C MET A 28 -1.32 -8.62 1.29
N SER A 29 -1.41 -8.68 -0.04
CA SER A 29 -2.62 -8.21 -0.73
C SER A 29 -3.80 -9.15 -0.47
N GLU A 30 -4.94 -8.58 -0.15
CA GLU A 30 -6.14 -9.33 0.22
C GLU A 30 -7.13 -9.52 -0.93
N ALA A 31 -7.16 -8.59 -1.89
CA ALA A 31 -8.18 -8.49 -2.93
C ALA A 31 -9.62 -8.47 -2.38
N LEU A 32 -9.84 -7.82 -1.23
CA LEU A 32 -11.11 -7.80 -0.49
C LEU A 32 -11.88 -6.48 -0.56
N SER A 33 -11.43 -5.47 -1.29
CA SER A 33 -12.27 -4.28 -1.49
C SER A 33 -13.52 -4.62 -2.29
N ASP A 34 -14.55 -3.78 -2.19
CA ASP A 34 -15.66 -3.87 -3.13
C ASP A 34 -15.26 -3.38 -4.55
N ARG A 35 -16.21 -3.42 -5.49
CA ARG A 35 -15.99 -2.98 -6.88
C ARG A 35 -15.67 -1.49 -7.03
N SER A 36 -15.98 -0.68 -6.03
CA SER A 36 -15.63 0.75 -5.99
C SER A 36 -14.25 1.01 -5.41
N GLY A 37 -13.55 -0.05 -4.99
CA GLY A 37 -12.27 0.04 -4.29
C GLY A 37 -12.44 0.44 -2.82
N GLN A 38 -13.63 0.28 -2.24
CA GLN A 38 -13.90 0.68 -0.86
C GLN A 38 -13.59 -0.42 0.15
N ALA A 39 -13.02 0.01 1.28
CA ALA A 39 -12.83 -0.85 2.44
C ALA A 39 -14.18 -1.27 3.04
N ASN A 40 -14.30 -2.49 3.52
CA ASN A 40 -15.56 -3.03 4.00
C ASN A 40 -15.40 -3.80 5.33
N ALA A 41 -16.50 -4.39 5.81
CA ALA A 41 -16.52 -5.14 7.05
C ALA A 41 -15.60 -6.37 7.03
N GLU A 42 -15.30 -6.96 5.87
CA GLU A 42 -14.40 -8.11 5.78
C GLU A 42 -12.95 -7.71 6.05
N LEU A 43 -12.51 -6.57 5.50
CA LEU A 43 -11.21 -5.97 5.82
C LEU A 43 -11.14 -5.59 7.30
N ALA A 44 -12.17 -4.96 7.85
CA ALA A 44 -12.21 -4.65 9.28
C ALA A 44 -12.08 -5.91 10.16
N ARG A 45 -12.81 -6.98 9.81
CA ARG A 45 -12.75 -8.28 10.51
C ARG A 45 -11.38 -8.93 10.41
N LEU A 46 -10.78 -8.96 9.22
CA LEU A 46 -9.47 -9.58 8.99
C LEU A 46 -8.37 -8.90 9.80
N TYR A 47 -8.31 -7.57 9.76
CA TYR A 47 -7.29 -6.83 10.52
C TYR A 47 -7.58 -6.79 12.01
N GLY A 48 -8.86 -6.79 12.38
CA GLY A 48 -9.28 -7.00 13.76
C GLY A 48 -8.79 -8.33 14.33
N ALA A 49 -8.75 -9.40 13.52
CA ALA A 49 -8.25 -10.71 13.97
C ALA A 49 -6.74 -10.68 14.26
N TRP A 50 -5.93 -10.01 13.42
CA TRP A 50 -4.50 -9.83 13.70
C TRP A 50 -4.26 -8.98 14.94
N ALA A 51 -5.05 -7.91 15.12
CA ALA A 51 -4.96 -7.06 16.30
C ALA A 51 -5.30 -7.83 17.59
N ASP A 52 -6.36 -8.63 17.58
CA ASP A 52 -6.75 -9.49 18.71
C ASP A 52 -5.73 -10.59 19.00
N GLY A 53 -5.09 -11.12 17.95
CA GLY A 53 -3.97 -12.06 18.07
C GLY A 53 -2.72 -11.48 18.75
N GLY A 54 -2.71 -10.19 19.08
CA GLY A 54 -1.67 -9.58 19.89
C GLY A 54 -0.45 -9.12 19.10
N ILE A 55 -0.53 -9.01 17.77
CA ILE A 55 0.59 -8.56 16.95
C ILE A 55 0.99 -7.11 17.26
N GLY A 56 2.29 -6.80 17.21
CA GLY A 56 2.81 -5.46 17.47
C GLY A 56 2.49 -4.50 16.34
N LEU A 57 2.84 -4.90 15.12
CA LEU A 57 2.65 -4.11 13.90
C LEU A 57 2.05 -4.97 12.78
N CYS A 58 1.03 -4.43 12.13
CA CYS A 58 0.41 -4.97 10.94
C CYS A 58 0.57 -3.98 9.78
N ILE A 59 0.99 -4.47 8.62
CA ILE A 59 0.99 -3.67 7.39
C ILE A 59 -0.13 -4.15 6.48
N THR A 60 -0.83 -3.21 5.86
CA THR A 60 -1.89 -3.57 4.95
C THR A 60 -1.39 -4.22 3.67
N GLY A 61 -2.28 -4.84 2.90
CA GLY A 61 -2.06 -5.03 1.49
C GLY A 61 -2.00 -3.71 0.73
N ASN A 62 -1.88 -3.85 -0.59
CA ASN A 62 -1.77 -2.75 -1.53
C ASN A 62 -2.98 -1.80 -1.46
N VAL A 63 -2.76 -0.55 -1.06
CA VAL A 63 -3.76 0.53 -1.14
C VAL A 63 -3.35 1.51 -2.23
N MET A 64 -4.21 1.63 -3.25
CA MET A 64 -3.96 2.43 -4.45
C MET A 64 -4.27 3.91 -4.20
N ILE A 65 -3.37 4.78 -4.64
CA ILE A 65 -3.53 6.24 -4.56
C ILE A 65 -4.26 6.86 -5.76
N ASP A 66 -4.59 6.03 -6.76
CA ASP A 66 -5.22 6.45 -8.01
C ASP A 66 -6.10 5.32 -8.54
N LYS A 67 -7.41 5.57 -8.69
CA LYS A 67 -8.35 4.56 -9.19
C LYS A 67 -8.08 4.13 -10.63
N ARG A 68 -7.32 4.92 -11.38
CA ARG A 68 -6.95 4.65 -12.77
C ARG A 68 -5.74 3.71 -12.87
N ALA A 69 -5.13 3.38 -11.73
CA ALA A 69 -3.92 2.57 -11.65
C ALA A 69 -4.06 1.52 -10.56
N LEU A 70 -4.82 0.46 -10.85
CA LEU A 70 -4.96 -0.71 -9.97
C LEU A 70 -3.85 -1.73 -10.21
N GLY A 71 -3.33 -2.34 -9.15
CA GLY A 71 -2.41 -3.46 -9.23
C GLY A 71 -3.13 -4.77 -9.51
N GLU A 72 -4.27 -4.97 -8.85
CA GLU A 72 -5.15 -6.12 -9.03
C GLU A 72 -6.61 -5.78 -8.70
N PRO A 73 -7.59 -6.62 -9.10
CA PRO A 73 -8.96 -6.50 -8.63
C PRO A 73 -9.05 -6.59 -7.10
N GLY A 74 -9.92 -5.78 -6.49
CA GLY A 74 -10.11 -5.82 -5.03
C GLY A 74 -9.06 -5.04 -4.23
N ASN A 75 -8.20 -4.25 -4.87
CA ASN A 75 -7.39 -3.26 -4.16
C ASN A 75 -8.27 -2.15 -3.58
N VAL A 76 -7.99 -1.77 -2.33
CA VAL A 76 -8.58 -0.57 -1.73
C VAL A 76 -7.97 0.67 -2.40
N ILE A 77 -8.79 1.70 -2.59
CA ILE A 77 -8.40 2.97 -3.22
C ILE A 77 -8.62 4.12 -2.24
N ILE A 78 -7.64 5.01 -2.13
CA ILE A 78 -7.74 6.25 -1.35
C ILE A 78 -7.27 7.42 -2.21
N GLU A 79 -8.22 8.16 -2.79
CA GLU A 79 -7.95 9.40 -3.55
C GLU A 79 -8.36 10.66 -2.79
N ASP A 80 -9.35 10.54 -1.89
CA ASP A 80 -9.95 11.62 -1.13
C ASP A 80 -10.67 11.08 0.12
N GLU A 81 -11.46 11.94 0.78
CA GLU A 81 -12.18 11.61 2.02
C GLU A 81 -13.57 10.95 1.81
N SER A 82 -13.99 10.69 0.57
CA SER A 82 -15.33 10.14 0.27
C SER A 82 -15.63 8.83 1.00
N GLN A 83 -14.60 8.05 1.32
CA GLN A 83 -14.71 6.76 1.99
C GLN A 83 -14.26 6.79 3.45
N LEU A 84 -14.08 7.98 4.03
CA LEU A 84 -13.53 8.14 5.38
C LEU A 84 -14.29 7.35 6.47
N PRO A 85 -15.64 7.25 6.47
CA PRO A 85 -16.33 6.42 7.47
C PRO A 85 -15.93 4.94 7.43
N ALA A 86 -15.80 4.36 6.24
CA ALA A 86 -15.38 2.97 6.07
C ALA A 86 -13.91 2.77 6.47
N LEU A 87 -13.03 3.72 6.09
CA LEU A 87 -11.63 3.71 6.49
C LEU A 87 -11.46 3.84 8.02
N LYS A 88 -12.30 4.64 8.68
CA LYS A 88 -12.32 4.76 10.15
C LYS A 88 -12.72 3.45 10.82
N ALA A 89 -13.75 2.76 10.31
CA ALA A 89 -14.17 1.47 10.84
C ALA A 89 -13.04 0.43 10.69
N TRP A 90 -12.37 0.40 9.54
CA TRP A 90 -11.22 -0.47 9.32
C TRP A 90 -10.05 -0.13 10.26
N ALA A 91 -9.68 1.15 10.38
CA ALA A 91 -8.61 1.60 11.26
C ALA A 91 -8.90 1.28 12.74
N GLN A 92 -10.14 1.49 13.20
CA GLN A 92 -10.55 1.17 14.56
C GLN A 92 -10.39 -0.32 14.87
N ALA A 93 -10.81 -1.20 13.95
CA ALA A 93 -10.63 -2.64 14.12
C ALA A 93 -9.15 -3.03 14.08
N ALA A 94 -8.36 -2.45 13.17
CA ALA A 94 -6.97 -2.82 12.96
C ALA A 94 -6.01 -2.32 14.06
N THR A 95 -6.38 -1.26 14.80
CA THR A 95 -5.52 -0.63 15.82
C THR A 95 -5.89 -0.99 17.26
N ARG A 96 -6.96 -1.77 17.46
CA ARG A 96 -7.34 -2.25 18.79
C ARG A 96 -6.25 -3.11 19.41
N ASN A 97 -6.36 -3.33 20.72
CA ASN A 97 -5.33 -4.02 21.52
C ASN A 97 -3.94 -3.35 21.39
N ARG A 98 -3.88 -2.02 21.21
CA ARG A 98 -2.63 -1.24 21.01
C ARG A 98 -1.78 -1.74 19.84
N THR A 99 -2.43 -2.30 18.81
CA THR A 99 -1.76 -2.76 17.59
C THR A 99 -1.45 -1.57 16.71
N GLN A 100 -0.24 -1.49 16.18
CA GLN A 100 0.08 -0.55 15.12
C GLN A 100 -0.44 -1.11 13.80
N CYS A 101 -1.13 -0.30 13.00
CA CYS A 101 -1.56 -0.67 11.65
C CYS A 101 -1.13 0.43 10.68
N TRP A 102 -0.21 0.10 9.76
CA TRP A 102 0.25 1.04 8.76
C TRP A 102 -0.29 0.66 7.38
N VAL A 103 -0.85 1.65 6.69
CA VAL A 103 -1.38 1.46 5.34
C VAL A 103 -0.24 1.49 4.33
N GLN A 104 -0.12 0.45 3.52
CA GLN A 104 0.84 0.39 2.44
C GLN A 104 0.31 1.12 1.20
N LEU A 105 0.70 2.38 1.04
CA LEU A 105 0.35 3.20 -0.12
C LEU A 105 1.20 2.79 -1.32
N ASN A 106 0.52 2.53 -2.44
CA ASN A 106 1.13 2.03 -3.65
C ASN A 106 0.57 2.70 -4.91
N HIS A 107 1.38 2.67 -5.96
CA HIS A 107 0.98 2.87 -7.35
C HIS A 107 1.66 1.77 -8.18
N PRO A 108 0.93 1.00 -9.00
CA PRO A 108 1.46 -0.19 -9.64
C PRO A 108 2.56 0.13 -10.67
N GLY A 109 2.48 1.33 -11.24
CA GLY A 109 3.32 1.72 -12.37
C GLY A 109 3.05 0.76 -13.52
N LYS A 110 4.11 0.12 -14.05
CA LYS A 110 3.92 -0.88 -15.10
C LYS A 110 3.40 -2.24 -14.62
N GLN A 111 3.44 -2.56 -13.32
CA GLN A 111 2.98 -3.84 -12.77
C GLN A 111 1.46 -3.89 -12.63
N SER A 112 0.77 -3.87 -13.75
CA SER A 112 -0.67 -4.07 -13.81
C SER A 112 -1.04 -4.87 -15.06
N PRO A 113 -1.86 -5.93 -14.92
CA PRO A 113 -2.29 -6.75 -16.06
C PRO A 113 -3.04 -5.93 -17.12
N LYS A 114 -2.91 -6.35 -18.38
CA LYS A 114 -3.71 -5.80 -19.48
C LYS A 114 -5.20 -5.92 -19.19
N GLY A 115 -5.95 -4.89 -19.58
CA GLY A 115 -7.40 -4.84 -19.40
C GLY A 115 -7.86 -4.39 -18.00
N LEU A 116 -6.96 -4.37 -17.00
CA LEU A 116 -7.30 -3.85 -15.67
C LEU A 116 -7.36 -2.32 -15.66
N ASN A 117 -6.39 -1.67 -16.32
CA ASN A 117 -6.34 -0.22 -16.48
C ASN A 117 -6.34 0.14 -17.96
N LYS A 118 -6.77 1.37 -18.29
CA LYS A 118 -6.74 1.91 -19.67
C LYS A 118 -5.32 1.95 -20.22
N GLU A 119 -4.38 2.36 -19.39
CA GLU A 119 -2.95 2.40 -19.69
C GLU A 119 -2.14 2.15 -18.42
N THR A 120 -0.86 1.80 -18.59
CA THR A 120 0.09 1.74 -17.48
C THR A 120 1.20 2.76 -17.70
N VAL A 121 1.75 3.27 -16.62
CA VAL A 121 2.76 4.34 -16.62
C VAL A 121 3.99 3.93 -15.84
N SER A 122 5.14 4.48 -16.20
CA SER A 122 6.45 4.07 -15.66
C SER A 122 7.45 5.24 -15.83
N PRO A 123 8.60 5.24 -15.15
CA PRO A 123 9.64 6.25 -15.37
C PRO A 123 10.12 6.32 -16.82
N SER A 124 10.12 5.18 -17.53
CA SER A 124 10.46 5.09 -18.94
C SER A 124 9.61 4.00 -19.62
N ALA A 125 9.47 4.07 -20.94
CA ALA A 125 8.73 3.11 -21.76
C ALA A 125 9.46 1.77 -21.96
N VAL A 126 9.88 1.13 -20.86
CA VAL A 126 10.62 -0.13 -20.86
C VAL A 126 9.65 -1.30 -20.64
N PRO A 127 9.44 -2.19 -21.65
CA PRO A 127 8.51 -3.31 -21.54
C PRO A 127 8.99 -4.35 -20.51
N PHE A 128 8.10 -5.29 -20.16
CA PHE A 128 8.52 -6.53 -19.51
C PHE A 128 9.27 -7.45 -20.48
N ARG A 129 9.87 -8.51 -19.91
CA ARG A 129 10.50 -9.59 -20.67
C ARG A 129 9.50 -10.23 -21.65
N PRO A 130 9.96 -10.80 -22.78
CA PRO A 130 9.08 -11.30 -23.84
C PRO A 130 7.99 -12.27 -23.38
N ASP A 131 8.30 -13.15 -22.43
CA ASP A 131 7.40 -14.12 -21.81
C ASP A 131 6.24 -13.48 -21.02
N MET A 132 6.43 -12.26 -20.52
CA MET A 132 5.42 -11.52 -19.76
C MET A 132 4.61 -10.54 -20.62
N LYS A 133 4.99 -10.32 -21.89
CA LYS A 133 4.32 -9.35 -22.79
C LYS A 133 2.87 -9.69 -23.09
N LEU A 134 2.46 -10.95 -22.96
CA LEU A 134 1.05 -11.33 -23.15
C LEU A 134 0.19 -10.72 -22.03
N MET A 135 0.68 -10.78 -20.79
CA MET A 135 -0.04 -10.32 -19.59
C MET A 135 0.10 -8.83 -19.31
N PHE A 136 1.24 -8.22 -19.65
CA PHE A 136 1.55 -6.82 -19.32
C PHE A 136 1.79 -5.98 -20.58
N ALA A 137 1.22 -4.78 -20.62
CA ALA A 137 1.48 -3.82 -21.69
C ALA A 137 2.84 -3.14 -21.50
N THR A 138 3.43 -2.65 -22.60
CA THR A 138 4.53 -1.67 -22.50
C THR A 138 3.96 -0.39 -21.86
N PRO A 139 4.53 0.11 -20.76
CA PRO A 139 4.02 1.31 -20.12
C PRO A 139 4.36 2.55 -20.95
N ARG A 140 3.59 3.61 -20.76
CA ARG A 140 3.98 4.95 -21.20
C ARG A 140 4.97 5.57 -20.20
N GLU A 141 5.90 6.36 -20.72
CA GLU A 141 6.76 7.19 -19.89
C GLU A 141 5.97 8.34 -19.24
N LEU A 142 6.16 8.52 -17.94
CA LEU A 142 5.58 9.63 -17.19
C LEU A 142 6.22 10.96 -17.60
N THR A 143 5.39 12.00 -17.70
CA THR A 143 5.85 13.38 -17.76
C THR A 143 6.16 13.91 -16.36
N ASP A 144 6.97 14.96 -16.27
CA ASP A 144 7.30 15.60 -14.99
C ASP A 144 6.07 16.16 -14.25
N ALA A 145 5.10 16.69 -14.99
CA ALA A 145 3.83 17.16 -14.43
C ALA A 145 3.04 16.01 -13.79
N GLU A 146 3.00 14.84 -14.44
CA GLU A 146 2.35 13.65 -13.90
C GLU A 146 3.05 13.12 -12.65
N ILE A 147 4.39 13.15 -12.62
CA ILE A 147 5.16 12.79 -11.43
C ILE A 147 4.78 13.66 -10.24
N ARG A 148 4.70 14.99 -10.43
CA ARG A 148 4.24 15.92 -9.38
C ARG A 148 2.80 15.62 -8.95
N GLY A 149 1.94 15.28 -9.89
CA GLY A 149 0.57 14.84 -9.60
C GLY A 149 0.52 13.56 -8.75
N LEU A 150 1.39 12.58 -9.03
CA LEU A 150 1.48 11.34 -8.25
C LEU A 150 2.03 11.59 -6.85
N ILE A 151 3.01 12.48 -6.68
CA ILE A 151 3.50 12.91 -5.37
C ILE A 151 2.35 13.51 -4.55
N GLN A 152 1.55 14.40 -5.14
CA GLN A 152 0.40 14.98 -4.47
C GLN A 152 -0.64 13.92 -4.09
N ARG A 153 -0.87 12.91 -4.93
CA ARG A 153 -1.78 11.79 -4.62
C ARG A 153 -1.29 10.93 -3.45
N PHE A 154 0.00 10.62 -3.39
CA PHE A 154 0.59 9.96 -2.22
C PHE A 154 0.37 10.79 -0.94
N ALA A 155 0.60 12.10 -1.01
CA ALA A 155 0.40 13.00 0.13
C ALA A 155 -1.07 13.07 0.57
N THR A 156 -2.00 13.20 -0.38
CA THR A 156 -3.45 13.20 -0.10
C THR A 156 -3.88 11.89 0.55
N ALA A 157 -3.49 10.74 -0.02
CA ALA A 157 -3.83 9.44 0.55
C ALA A 157 -3.27 9.28 1.97
N ALA A 158 -2.03 9.70 2.22
CA ALA A 158 -1.44 9.67 3.55
C ALA A 158 -2.19 10.57 4.56
N ALA A 159 -2.67 11.74 4.13
CA ALA A 159 -3.48 12.61 4.97
C ALA A 159 -4.83 11.97 5.34
N VAL A 160 -5.49 11.31 4.38
CA VAL A 160 -6.74 10.57 4.63
C VAL A 160 -6.50 9.39 5.57
N VAL A 161 -5.42 8.61 5.38
CA VAL A 161 -5.02 7.51 6.27
C VAL A 161 -4.84 7.99 7.70
N LYS A 162 -4.13 9.12 7.89
CA LYS A 162 -3.98 9.74 9.22
C LYS A 162 -5.33 10.14 9.80
N LYS A 163 -6.20 10.79 9.02
CA LYS A 163 -7.54 11.23 9.47
C LYS A 163 -8.46 10.05 9.80
N ALA A 164 -8.29 8.91 9.14
CA ALA A 164 -9.03 7.69 9.41
C ALA A 164 -8.64 7.04 10.75
N GLY A 165 -7.46 7.36 11.29
CA GLY A 165 -6.99 6.82 12.57
C GLY A 165 -6.08 5.60 12.47
N PHE A 166 -5.52 5.31 11.28
CA PHE A 166 -4.40 4.39 11.17
C PHE A 166 -3.17 4.99 11.86
N THR A 167 -2.25 4.13 12.32
CA THR A 167 -1.10 4.58 13.13
C THR A 167 0.14 4.89 12.30
N GLY A 168 0.07 4.74 10.97
CA GLY A 168 1.16 5.09 10.07
C GLY A 168 0.87 4.76 8.62
N VAL A 169 1.87 5.07 7.78
CA VAL A 169 1.89 4.72 6.35
C VAL A 169 3.22 4.06 6.01
N GLN A 170 3.18 3.12 5.09
CA GLN A 170 4.35 2.58 4.43
C GLN A 170 4.26 2.92 2.94
N ILE A 171 5.29 3.57 2.39
CA ILE A 171 5.37 3.78 0.94
C ILE A 171 5.92 2.52 0.30
N HIS A 172 5.21 1.94 -0.66
CA HIS A 172 5.67 0.72 -1.33
C HIS A 172 6.78 1.03 -2.35
N GLY A 173 8.03 1.02 -1.87
CA GLY A 173 9.25 1.24 -2.66
C GLY A 173 9.94 -0.02 -3.20
N ALA A 174 9.23 -1.15 -3.28
CA ALA A 174 9.81 -2.47 -3.52
C ALA A 174 9.00 -3.27 -4.57
N HIS A 175 9.38 -4.53 -4.79
CA HIS A 175 8.73 -5.49 -5.68
C HIS A 175 8.50 -4.99 -7.11
N GLY A 176 9.24 -3.97 -7.55
CA GLY A 176 9.14 -3.40 -8.90
C GLY A 176 7.86 -2.61 -9.18
N TYR A 177 7.13 -2.12 -8.16
CA TYR A 177 6.08 -1.10 -8.32
C TYR A 177 6.66 0.29 -8.62
N LEU A 178 5.82 1.30 -8.81
CA LEU A 178 6.23 2.58 -9.41
C LEU A 178 7.45 3.21 -8.73
N VAL A 179 7.45 3.33 -7.40
CA VAL A 179 8.57 3.93 -6.67
C VAL A 179 9.86 3.11 -6.89
N SER A 180 9.76 1.78 -6.82
CA SER A 180 10.89 0.88 -7.13
C SER A 180 11.36 1.01 -8.58
N GLN A 181 10.45 1.25 -9.53
CA GLN A 181 10.79 1.46 -10.94
C GLN A 181 11.65 2.72 -11.10
N PHE A 182 11.34 3.81 -10.39
CA PHE A 182 12.17 5.04 -10.40
C PHE A 182 13.57 4.81 -9.82
N LEU A 183 13.71 3.92 -8.84
CA LEU A 183 14.98 3.62 -8.18
C LEU A 183 15.83 2.60 -8.95
N SER A 184 15.28 1.95 -9.97
CA SER A 184 15.97 0.90 -10.73
C SER A 184 16.58 1.47 -12.03
N PRO A 185 17.91 1.38 -12.25
CA PRO A 185 18.54 1.83 -13.50
C PRO A 185 18.09 1.01 -14.72
N HIS A 186 17.51 -0.17 -14.50
CA HIS A 186 16.96 -0.98 -15.57
C HIS A 186 15.62 -0.42 -16.09
N HIS A 187 14.79 0.14 -15.21
CA HIS A 187 13.46 0.64 -15.52
C HIS A 187 13.39 2.16 -15.67
N ASN A 188 14.30 2.89 -15.05
CA ASN A 188 14.45 4.33 -15.16
C ASN A 188 15.63 4.65 -16.09
N ARG A 189 15.32 5.12 -17.29
CA ARG A 189 16.26 5.57 -18.33
C ARG A 189 16.07 7.05 -18.66
N ARG A 190 15.48 7.81 -17.72
CA ARG A 190 15.25 9.25 -17.86
C ARG A 190 16.59 10.00 -17.88
N THR A 191 16.58 11.16 -18.52
CA THR A 191 17.72 12.09 -18.64
C THR A 191 17.47 13.37 -17.88
#